data_AF-A0A2I8F0E4-F1
#
_entry.id   AF-A0A2I8F0E4-F1
#
_cell.length_a   1.000
_cell.length_b   1.000
_cell.length_c   1.000
_cell.angle_alpha   90.00
_cell.angle_beta   90.00
_cell.angle_gamma   90.00
#
_symmetry.space_group_name_H-M   'P 1'
#
loop_
_entity.id
_entity.type
_entity.pdbx_description
1 polymer ?
#
loop_
_entity_poly.entity_id
_entity_poly.type
_entity_poly.pdbx_seq_one_letter_code
_entity_poly.pdbx_strand_id
1 'polypeptide(L)'
;MNPIGWREYESAPQASPATLDALRELAVSLLSDNMARASGIVGLQAYHKPHAMAGTAVTVRTRGGDNLAIHRAFDFCRPGDVLVIDGGGELTQALMGDIMASYAESLGVQGLVIDGAIRDVGALRQREFPVYARGVTHRGPYKNGPGEINVPVTVGRMVVNPGDIIVGDEDGLLAIAPSDVESVIEGARKQGAKEAAALQSIGEGRFDRSWVMPHRDRMMNG
;
A
#
# COMPACT_ATOMS: atom_id res chain seq x y z
N MET A 1 6.41 5.40 -32.47
CA MET A 1 5.23 6.12 -31.94
C MET A 1 4.49 5.11 -31.09
N ASN A 2 4.41 5.31 -29.77
CA ASN A 2 3.69 4.37 -28.92
C ASN A 2 2.21 4.34 -29.33
N PRO A 3 1.56 3.16 -29.42
CA PRO A 3 0.14 3.11 -29.71
C PRO A 3 -0.64 3.90 -28.67
N ILE A 4 -1.72 4.57 -29.09
CA ILE A 4 -2.61 5.31 -28.16
C ILE A 4 -3.06 4.33 -27.06
N GLY A 5 -2.90 4.75 -25.80
CA GLY A 5 -3.16 3.92 -24.62
C GLY A 5 -1.94 3.22 -24.04
N TRP A 6 -0.77 3.27 -24.71
CA TRP A 6 0.49 2.78 -24.16
C TRP A 6 1.43 3.93 -23.78
N ARG A 7 1.85 3.98 -22.51
CA ARG A 7 2.77 5.01 -21.99
C ARG A 7 3.77 4.38 -21.04
N GLU A 8 5.02 4.80 -21.15
CA GLU A 8 6.10 4.41 -20.24
C GLU A 8 6.85 5.68 -19.85
N TYR A 9 7.00 5.91 -18.56
CA TYR A 9 7.81 6.98 -18.00
C TYR A 9 8.90 6.37 -17.11
N GLU A 10 10.02 7.08 -16.95
CA GLU A 10 11.09 6.67 -16.04
C GLU A 10 10.60 6.59 -14.61
N SER A 11 11.22 5.70 -13.82
CA SER A 11 10.90 5.59 -12.39
C SER A 11 11.28 6.85 -11.63
N ALA A 12 10.40 7.27 -10.73
CA ALA A 12 10.64 8.42 -9.86
C ALA A 12 11.85 8.18 -8.92
N PRO A 13 12.40 9.25 -8.31
CA PRO A 13 13.41 9.11 -7.26
C PRO A 13 12.93 8.19 -6.13
N GLN A 14 13.79 7.27 -5.70
CA GLN A 14 13.47 6.33 -4.63
C GLN A 14 13.63 7.00 -3.25
N ALA A 15 12.74 6.68 -2.32
CA ALA A 15 12.91 7.06 -0.92
C ALA A 15 14.16 6.38 -0.33
N SER A 16 14.78 7.03 0.66
CA SER A 16 15.99 6.46 1.27
C SER A 16 15.68 5.17 2.04
N PRO A 17 16.61 4.20 2.11
CA PRO A 17 16.43 3.00 2.92
C PRO A 17 16.07 3.31 4.38
N ALA A 18 16.69 4.33 4.97
CA ALA A 18 16.40 4.78 6.33
C ALA A 18 14.95 5.27 6.50
N THR A 19 14.39 5.96 5.49
CA THR A 19 12.97 6.37 5.49
C THR A 19 12.06 5.14 5.43
N LEU A 20 12.37 4.18 4.55
CA LEU A 20 11.57 2.96 4.41
C LEU A 20 11.61 2.11 5.68
N ASP A 21 12.79 1.94 6.28
CA ASP A 21 12.97 1.21 7.54
C ASP A 21 12.16 1.86 8.67
N ALA A 22 12.23 3.18 8.81
CA ALA A 22 11.47 3.92 9.81
C ALA A 22 9.94 3.76 9.66
N LEU A 23 9.45 3.64 8.42
CA LEU A 23 8.02 3.45 8.16
C LEU A 23 7.56 2.02 8.47
N ARG A 24 8.39 0.99 8.26
CA ARG A 24 8.05 -0.39 8.62
C ARG A 24 7.91 -0.60 10.14
N GLU A 25 8.51 0.27 10.95
CA GLU A 25 8.40 0.25 12.41
C GLU A 25 7.12 0.92 12.94
N LEU A 26 6.38 1.64 12.09
CA LEU A 26 5.21 2.41 12.49
C LEU A 26 3.93 1.75 11.94
N ALA A 27 2.93 1.59 12.81
CA ALA A 27 1.61 1.10 12.40
C ALA A 27 0.97 2.06 11.38
N VAL A 28 0.32 1.51 10.35
CA VAL A 28 -0.39 2.28 9.32
C VAL A 28 -1.47 3.16 9.94
N SER A 29 -2.14 2.68 10.99
CA SER A 29 -3.12 3.47 11.74
C SER A 29 -2.52 4.73 12.37
N LEU A 30 -1.31 4.66 12.94
CA LEU A 30 -0.60 5.83 13.46
C LEU A 30 -0.20 6.82 12.36
N LEU A 31 0.24 6.30 11.21
CA LEU A 31 0.57 7.13 10.05
C LEU A 31 -0.68 7.85 9.52
N SER A 32 -1.81 7.14 9.38
CA SER A 32 -3.09 7.70 8.94
C SER A 32 -3.61 8.78 9.89
N ASP A 33 -3.47 8.59 11.20
CA ASP A 33 -3.81 9.58 12.22
C ASP A 33 -3.05 10.89 12.06
N ASN A 34 -1.82 10.82 11.55
CA ASN A 34 -0.97 11.98 11.25
C ASN A 34 -1.13 12.51 9.82
N MET A 35 -2.04 11.92 9.04
CA MET A 35 -2.50 12.40 7.73
C MET A 35 -3.98 12.81 7.77
N ALA A 36 -4.44 13.30 8.93
CA ALA A 36 -5.80 13.76 9.17
C ALA A 36 -6.91 12.72 8.96
N ARG A 37 -6.57 11.41 8.89
CA ARG A 37 -7.53 10.29 8.78
C ARG A 37 -8.44 10.38 7.54
N ALA A 38 -8.03 11.16 6.54
CA ALA A 38 -8.85 11.51 5.38
C ALA A 38 -8.56 10.65 4.14
N SER A 39 -7.43 9.93 4.14
CA SER A 39 -6.95 9.13 3.02
C SER A 39 -6.47 7.75 3.47
N GLY A 40 -6.49 6.81 2.53
CA GLY A 40 -6.11 5.41 2.73
C GLY A 40 -6.63 4.53 1.59
N ILE A 41 -5.92 3.45 1.29
CA ILE A 41 -6.34 2.45 0.31
C ILE A 41 -7.33 1.50 1.00
N VAL A 42 -8.57 1.45 0.51
CA VAL A 42 -9.63 0.61 1.07
C VAL A 42 -10.10 -0.48 0.11
N GLY A 43 -10.53 -1.61 0.66
CA GLY A 43 -11.13 -2.71 -0.11
C GLY A 43 -10.12 -3.63 -0.81
N LEU A 44 -8.86 -3.60 -0.40
CA LEU A 44 -7.85 -4.60 -0.71
C LEU A 44 -7.62 -5.47 0.54
N GLN A 45 -7.24 -6.73 0.34
CA GLN A 45 -6.97 -7.70 1.39
C GLN A 45 -5.55 -8.24 1.27
N ALA A 46 -4.91 -8.55 2.39
CA ALA A 46 -3.63 -9.24 2.44
C ALA A 46 -3.79 -10.73 2.06
N TYR A 47 -2.93 -11.22 1.17
CA TYR A 47 -2.84 -12.63 0.76
C TYR A 47 -1.47 -13.24 1.08
N HIS A 48 -0.85 -12.79 2.17
CA HIS A 48 0.45 -13.20 2.68
C HIS A 48 0.37 -13.35 4.21
N LYS A 49 1.42 -13.86 4.85
CA LYS A 49 1.57 -13.84 6.32
C LYS A 49 1.75 -12.40 6.81
N PRO A 50 1.33 -12.06 8.04
CA PRO A 50 1.54 -10.72 8.58
C PRO A 50 2.99 -10.25 8.43
N HIS A 51 3.19 -9.15 7.70
CA HIS A 51 4.50 -8.58 7.42
C HIS A 51 4.34 -7.09 7.06
N ALA A 52 5.07 -6.23 7.76
CA ALA A 52 5.05 -4.79 7.47
C ALA A 52 5.74 -4.50 6.14
N MET A 53 5.14 -3.65 5.32
CA MET A 53 5.62 -3.27 4.00
C MET A 53 5.89 -1.77 3.96
N ALA A 54 7.04 -1.37 3.40
CA ALA A 54 7.27 -0.01 2.98
C ALA A 54 8.11 0.00 1.69
N GLY A 55 7.77 0.84 0.72
CA GLY A 55 8.58 1.03 -0.47
C GLY A 55 8.07 2.14 -1.38
N THR A 56 8.89 2.54 -2.36
CA THR A 56 8.54 3.61 -3.31
C THR A 56 7.68 3.08 -4.44
N ALA A 57 6.58 3.76 -4.75
CA ALA A 57 5.61 3.33 -5.75
C ALA A 57 6.19 3.37 -7.16
N VAL A 58 6.24 2.20 -7.80
CA VAL A 58 6.21 2.05 -9.27
C VAL A 58 4.78 1.75 -9.64
N THR A 59 4.16 2.62 -10.42
CA THR A 59 2.71 2.53 -10.69
C THR A 59 2.43 1.97 -12.07
N VAL A 60 1.35 1.19 -12.19
CA VAL A 60 0.90 0.60 -13.44
C VAL A 60 -0.61 0.74 -13.55
N ARG A 61 -1.11 1.32 -14.64
CA ARG A 61 -2.49 1.16 -15.06
C ARG A 61 -2.57 0.10 -16.14
N THR A 62 -3.49 -0.84 -16.00
CA THR A 62 -3.74 -1.85 -17.04
C THR A 62 -5.22 -2.11 -17.22
N ARG A 63 -5.57 -2.67 -18.38
CA ARG A 63 -6.91 -3.17 -18.63
C ARG A 63 -7.18 -4.37 -17.70
N GLY A 64 -8.36 -4.41 -17.09
CA GLY A 64 -8.81 -5.56 -16.30
C GLY A 64 -8.61 -6.88 -17.04
N GLY A 65 -7.99 -7.86 -16.37
CA GLY A 65 -7.67 -9.16 -16.94
C GLY A 65 -6.52 -9.17 -17.96
N ASP A 66 -5.73 -8.10 -18.09
CA ASP A 66 -4.51 -8.05 -18.90
C ASP A 66 -3.30 -7.77 -18.03
N ASN A 67 -2.17 -8.44 -18.29
CA ASN A 67 -0.97 -8.25 -17.48
C ASN A 67 0.29 -7.91 -18.29
N LEU A 68 0.16 -7.53 -19.58
CA LEU A 68 1.32 -7.17 -20.40
C LEU A 68 2.09 -5.98 -19.81
N ALA A 69 1.39 -4.92 -19.41
CA ALA A 69 2.02 -3.74 -18.80
C ALA A 69 2.65 -4.04 -17.44
N ILE A 70 2.10 -4.99 -16.68
CA ILE A 70 2.66 -5.43 -15.40
C ILE A 70 4.00 -6.14 -15.63
N HIS A 71 4.08 -7.03 -16.62
CA HIS A 71 5.33 -7.68 -16.98
C HIS A 71 6.41 -6.65 -17.38
N ARG A 72 6.03 -5.65 -18.18
CA ARG A 72 6.94 -4.57 -18.59
C ARG A 72 7.37 -3.70 -17.41
N ALA A 73 6.49 -3.45 -16.44
CA ALA A 73 6.81 -2.62 -15.28
C ALA A 73 7.91 -3.20 -14.38
N PHE A 74 8.17 -4.50 -14.44
CA PHE A 74 9.30 -5.10 -13.72
C PHE A 74 10.65 -4.53 -14.17
N ASP A 75 10.77 -4.10 -15.44
CA ASP A 75 12.00 -3.48 -15.95
C ASP A 75 12.26 -2.08 -15.36
N PHE A 76 11.27 -1.51 -14.68
CA PHE A 76 11.31 -0.21 -14.02
C PHE A 76 11.48 -0.33 -12.49
N CYS A 77 11.34 -1.55 -11.96
CA CYS A 77 11.43 -1.83 -10.54
C CYS A 77 12.90 -1.94 -10.09
N ARG A 78 13.18 -1.41 -8.91
CA ARG A 78 14.46 -1.51 -8.21
C ARG A 78 14.23 -2.12 -6.82
N PRO A 79 15.28 -2.68 -6.18
CA PRO A 79 15.20 -3.06 -4.78
C PRO A 79 14.69 -1.90 -3.93
N GLY A 80 13.68 -2.14 -3.08
CA GLY A 80 13.04 -1.09 -2.26
C GLY A 80 11.76 -0.49 -2.86
N ASP A 81 11.42 -0.79 -4.11
CA ASP A 81 10.16 -0.33 -4.71
C ASP A 81 8.96 -1.21 -4.30
N VAL A 82 7.74 -0.68 -4.41
CA VAL A 82 6.46 -1.40 -4.33
C VAL A 82 5.74 -1.23 -5.66
N LEU A 83 5.27 -2.33 -6.25
CA LEU A 83 4.52 -2.27 -7.50
C LEU A 83 3.03 -2.05 -7.20
N VAL A 84 2.49 -0.92 -7.65
CA VAL A 84 1.11 -0.50 -7.42
C VAL A 84 0.33 -0.57 -8.73
N ILE A 85 -0.65 -1.47 -8.80
CA ILE A 85 -1.35 -1.85 -10.02
C ILE A 85 -2.81 -1.43 -9.91
N ASP A 86 -3.23 -0.51 -10.78
CA ASP A 86 -4.62 -0.20 -11.07
C ASP A 86 -5.10 -1.07 -12.23
N GLY A 87 -5.83 -2.14 -11.88
CA GLY A 87 -6.51 -3.03 -12.82
C GLY A 87 -8.00 -2.76 -12.94
N GLY A 88 -8.47 -1.58 -12.50
CA GLY A 88 -9.87 -1.20 -12.52
C GLY A 88 -10.79 -2.00 -11.58
N GLY A 89 -10.23 -2.75 -10.63
CA GLY A 89 -10.99 -3.59 -9.72
C GLY A 89 -11.65 -4.79 -10.39
N GLU A 90 -11.18 -5.20 -11.58
CA GLU A 90 -11.69 -6.35 -12.32
C GLU A 90 -11.46 -7.66 -11.54
N LEU A 91 -12.51 -8.47 -11.39
CA LEU A 91 -12.49 -9.70 -10.58
C LEU A 91 -12.72 -10.99 -11.38
N THR A 92 -13.07 -10.89 -12.66
CA THR A 92 -13.35 -12.06 -13.50
C THR A 92 -12.10 -12.72 -14.03
N GLN A 93 -10.97 -12.01 -14.15
CA GLN A 93 -9.67 -12.54 -14.57
C GLN A 93 -8.55 -12.02 -13.67
N ALA A 94 -7.67 -12.92 -13.25
CA ALA A 94 -6.53 -12.59 -12.39
C ALA A 94 -5.48 -11.82 -13.19
N LEU A 95 -4.90 -10.77 -12.59
CA LEU A 95 -3.78 -10.03 -13.14
C LEU A 95 -2.44 -10.71 -12.80
N MET A 96 -2.40 -11.43 -11.69
CA MET A 96 -1.17 -11.98 -11.13
C MET A 96 -1.40 -13.30 -10.36
N GLY A 97 -0.36 -14.12 -10.30
CA GLY A 97 -0.27 -15.31 -9.45
C GLY A 97 1.15 -15.49 -8.90
N ASP A 98 1.43 -16.66 -8.32
CA ASP A 98 2.62 -16.91 -7.50
C ASP A 98 3.96 -16.75 -8.25
N ILE A 99 4.01 -17.12 -9.53
CA ILE A 99 5.21 -16.99 -10.37
C ILE A 99 5.65 -15.52 -10.47
N MET A 100 4.70 -14.61 -10.72
CA MET A 100 5.00 -13.19 -10.87
C MET A 100 5.34 -12.54 -9.54
N ALA A 101 4.68 -12.95 -8.45
CA ALA A 101 5.03 -12.50 -7.10
C ALA A 101 6.44 -12.97 -6.70
N SER A 102 6.83 -14.19 -7.08
CA SER A 102 8.20 -14.71 -6.88
C SER A 102 9.23 -13.92 -7.69
N TYR A 103 8.89 -13.57 -8.93
CA TYR A 103 9.78 -12.74 -9.74
C TYR A 103 9.94 -11.34 -9.15
N ALA A 104 8.85 -10.70 -8.71
CA ALA A 104 8.90 -9.40 -8.03
C ALA A 104 9.81 -9.44 -6.80
N GLU A 105 9.63 -10.43 -5.92
CA GLU A 105 10.47 -10.63 -4.73
C GLU A 105 11.96 -10.81 -5.11
N SER A 106 12.25 -11.56 -6.19
CA SER A 106 13.64 -11.75 -6.66
C SER A 106 14.32 -10.46 -7.15
N LEU A 107 13.55 -9.44 -7.52
CA LEU A 107 14.06 -8.11 -7.90
C LEU A 107 14.30 -7.20 -6.68
N GLY A 108 13.98 -7.66 -5.46
CA GLY A 108 14.06 -6.85 -4.24
C GLY A 108 12.89 -5.87 -4.06
N VAL A 109 11.82 -6.01 -4.86
CA VAL A 109 10.54 -5.31 -4.62
C VAL A 109 10.06 -5.67 -3.22
N GLN A 110 9.47 -4.71 -2.51
CA GLN A 110 9.04 -4.85 -1.11
C GLN A 110 7.60 -5.33 -0.98
N GLY A 111 6.83 -5.31 -2.07
CA GLY A 111 5.51 -5.91 -2.13
C GLY A 111 4.70 -5.48 -3.35
N LEU A 112 3.47 -5.98 -3.40
CA LEU A 112 2.54 -5.81 -4.50
C LEU A 112 1.20 -5.29 -3.99
N VAL A 113 0.69 -4.22 -4.61
CA VAL A 113 -0.62 -3.63 -4.33
C VAL A 113 -1.47 -3.69 -5.60
N ILE A 114 -2.53 -4.50 -5.61
CA ILE A 114 -3.24 -4.87 -6.84
C ILE A 114 -4.73 -4.54 -6.73
N ASP A 115 -5.17 -3.50 -7.42
CA ASP A 115 -6.59 -3.19 -7.61
C ASP A 115 -7.21 -4.09 -8.70
N GLY A 116 -7.35 -5.37 -8.38
CA GLY A 116 -7.90 -6.40 -9.26
C GLY A 116 -7.80 -7.79 -8.63
N ALA A 117 -8.23 -8.82 -9.36
CA ALA A 117 -8.12 -10.18 -8.88
C ALA A 117 -6.70 -10.75 -9.04
N ILE A 118 -6.36 -11.66 -8.13
CA ILE A 118 -5.17 -12.52 -8.21
C ILE A 118 -5.58 -14.00 -8.21
N ARG A 119 -4.60 -14.87 -8.41
CA ARG A 119 -4.72 -16.33 -8.28
C ARG A 119 -3.57 -16.91 -7.46
N ASP A 120 -3.59 -18.24 -7.29
CA ASP A 120 -2.55 -19.00 -6.57
C ASP A 120 -2.45 -18.63 -5.06
N VAL A 121 -3.55 -18.15 -4.47
CA VAL A 121 -3.60 -17.65 -3.09
C VAL A 121 -3.24 -18.67 -2.01
N GLY A 122 -3.34 -19.97 -2.33
CA GLY A 122 -2.87 -21.03 -1.43
C GLY A 122 -1.36 -20.97 -1.19
N ALA A 123 -0.58 -20.67 -2.24
CA ALA A 123 0.86 -20.49 -2.15
C ALA A 123 1.21 -19.12 -1.56
N LEU A 124 0.57 -18.05 -2.05
CA LEU A 124 0.85 -16.68 -1.61
C LEU A 124 0.66 -16.51 -0.09
N ARG A 125 -0.40 -17.08 0.48
CA ARG A 125 -0.68 -16.97 1.94
C ARG A 125 0.36 -17.63 2.83
N GLN A 126 1.23 -18.47 2.29
CA GLN A 126 2.31 -19.10 3.05
C GLN A 126 3.60 -18.26 3.08
N ARG A 127 3.67 -17.21 2.25
CA ARG A 127 4.84 -16.35 2.07
C ARG A 127 4.76 -15.14 3.00
N GLU A 128 5.91 -14.58 3.32
CA GLU A 128 6.02 -13.29 4.03
C GLU A 128 6.03 -12.11 3.05
N PHE A 129 6.33 -12.37 1.77
CA PHE A 129 6.32 -11.35 0.72
C PHE A 129 4.95 -10.66 0.60
N PRO A 130 4.87 -9.33 0.85
CA PRO A 130 3.60 -8.63 0.88
C PRO A 130 2.86 -8.61 -0.45
N VAL A 131 1.63 -9.12 -0.44
CA VAL A 131 0.70 -9.09 -1.56
C VAL A 131 -0.69 -8.68 -1.08
N TYR A 132 -1.17 -7.55 -1.59
CA TYR A 132 -2.50 -7.02 -1.33
C TYR A 132 -3.30 -7.00 -2.62
N ALA A 133 -4.53 -7.50 -2.61
CA ALA A 133 -5.38 -7.56 -3.80
C ALA A 133 -6.86 -7.34 -3.50
N ARG A 134 -7.65 -6.95 -4.52
CA ARG A 134 -9.11 -6.76 -4.36
C ARG A 134 -9.87 -8.08 -4.19
N GLY A 135 -9.42 -9.15 -4.84
CA GLY A 135 -10.13 -10.43 -4.78
C GLY A 135 -9.37 -11.56 -5.46
N VAL A 136 -10.06 -12.69 -5.64
CA VAL A 136 -9.46 -13.94 -6.14
C VAL A 136 -10.30 -14.53 -7.27
N THR A 137 -9.63 -15.02 -8.32
CA THR A 137 -10.23 -15.84 -9.37
C THR A 137 -9.21 -16.83 -9.92
N HIS A 138 -9.66 -17.97 -10.46
CA HIS A 138 -8.77 -18.97 -11.05
C HIS A 138 -8.41 -18.66 -12.51
N ARG A 139 -9.18 -17.78 -13.18
CA ARG A 139 -9.02 -17.46 -14.60
C ARG A 139 -7.78 -16.60 -14.82
N GLY A 140 -6.92 -16.98 -15.76
CA GLY A 140 -5.67 -16.25 -16.04
C GLY A 140 -5.85 -14.98 -16.89
N PRO A 141 -4.82 -14.12 -16.95
CA PRO A 141 -4.83 -12.89 -17.72
C PRO A 141 -4.52 -13.11 -19.20
N TYR A 142 -4.96 -12.16 -20.02
CA TYR A 142 -4.44 -11.90 -21.37
C TYR A 142 -3.16 -11.05 -21.34
N LYS A 143 -2.54 -10.85 -22.50
CA LYS A 143 -1.30 -10.07 -22.69
C LYS A 143 -1.37 -9.19 -23.93
N ASN A 144 -2.51 -8.54 -24.12
CA ASN A 144 -2.82 -7.76 -25.31
C ASN A 144 -2.61 -6.25 -25.08
N GLY A 145 -2.50 -5.84 -23.81
CA GLY A 145 -2.54 -4.44 -23.42
C GLY A 145 -3.94 -3.80 -23.62
N PRO A 146 -4.01 -2.46 -23.71
CA PRO A 146 -2.91 -1.52 -23.49
C PRO A 146 -2.56 -1.37 -21.99
N GLY A 147 -1.62 -0.49 -21.67
CA GLY A 147 -1.31 -0.13 -20.28
C GLY A 147 -0.31 1.02 -20.17
N GLU A 148 -0.23 1.59 -18.98
CA GLU A 148 0.55 2.79 -18.69
C GLU A 148 1.42 2.53 -17.46
N ILE A 149 2.70 2.90 -17.52
CA ILE A 149 3.69 2.69 -16.45
C ILE A 149 4.18 4.04 -15.97
N ASN A 150 4.34 4.18 -14.66
CA ASN A 150 4.76 5.41 -13.98
C ASN A 150 3.83 6.59 -14.32
N VAL A 151 2.52 6.35 -14.22
CA VAL A 151 1.47 7.38 -14.28
C VAL A 151 0.70 7.43 -12.95
N PRO A 152 0.01 8.53 -12.62
CA PRO A 152 -0.91 8.53 -11.48
C PRO A 152 -1.98 7.46 -11.66
N VAL A 153 -2.19 6.63 -10.64
CA VAL A 153 -3.17 5.53 -10.61
C VAL A 153 -4.13 5.70 -9.45
N THR A 154 -5.28 5.03 -9.50
CA THR A 154 -6.21 4.98 -8.37
C THR A 154 -6.35 3.55 -7.90
N VAL A 155 -5.98 3.29 -6.64
CA VAL A 155 -6.09 1.97 -6.02
C VAL A 155 -6.86 2.09 -4.72
N GLY A 156 -7.93 1.32 -4.57
CA GLY A 156 -8.74 1.33 -3.35
C GLY A 156 -9.24 2.73 -2.98
N ARG A 157 -9.64 3.54 -3.97
CA ARG A 157 -10.09 4.94 -3.86
C ARG A 157 -9.01 5.98 -3.52
N MET A 158 -7.76 5.58 -3.34
CA MET A 158 -6.65 6.51 -3.14
C MET A 158 -5.92 6.75 -4.46
N VAL A 159 -5.60 8.01 -4.76
CA VAL A 159 -4.67 8.33 -5.86
C VAL A 159 -3.26 8.05 -5.37
N VAL A 160 -2.50 7.31 -6.16
CA VAL A 160 -1.08 7.03 -5.94
C VAL A 160 -0.30 7.56 -7.12
N ASN A 161 0.65 8.44 -6.85
CA ASN A 161 1.58 8.96 -7.84
C ASN A 161 2.85 8.09 -7.88
N PRO A 162 3.53 8.00 -9.04
CA PRO A 162 4.87 7.44 -9.09
C PRO A 162 5.77 8.17 -8.10
N GLY A 163 6.50 7.41 -7.27
CA GLY A 163 7.36 7.98 -6.22
C GLY A 163 6.71 8.18 -4.86
N ASP A 164 5.38 8.07 -4.73
CA ASP A 164 4.75 8.04 -3.40
C ASP A 164 5.25 6.84 -2.60
N ILE A 165 5.32 6.96 -1.28
CA ILE A 165 5.79 5.89 -0.41
C ILE A 165 4.58 5.10 0.06
N ILE A 166 4.52 3.83 -0.34
CA ILE A 166 3.48 2.92 0.09
C ILE A 166 3.89 2.28 1.41
N VAL A 167 2.99 2.29 2.38
CA VAL A 167 3.13 1.57 3.64
C VAL A 167 1.94 0.64 3.81
N GLY A 168 2.19 -0.55 4.32
CA GLY A 168 1.14 -1.55 4.56
C GLY A 168 1.41 -2.43 5.76
N ASP A 169 0.34 -2.79 6.45
CA ASP A 169 0.31 -3.73 7.56
C ASP A 169 -1.04 -4.47 7.59
N GLU A 170 -1.37 -5.10 8.72
CA GLU A 170 -2.60 -5.85 8.92
C GLU A 170 -3.87 -4.99 8.87
N ASP A 171 -3.77 -3.68 9.16
CA ASP A 171 -4.90 -2.74 9.11
C ASP A 171 -5.20 -2.29 7.67
N GLY A 172 -4.18 -2.28 6.79
CA GLY A 172 -4.35 -1.98 5.39
C GLY A 172 -3.16 -1.27 4.76
N LEU A 173 -3.45 -0.28 3.92
CA LEU A 173 -2.47 0.36 3.04
C LEU A 173 -2.67 1.89 3.01
N LEU A 174 -1.55 2.61 2.90
CA LEU A 174 -1.50 4.06 2.79
C LEU A 174 -0.41 4.47 1.80
N ALA A 175 -0.61 5.59 1.10
CA ALA A 175 0.43 6.23 0.30
C ALA A 175 0.76 7.62 0.87
N ILE A 176 2.04 7.93 0.98
CA ILE A 176 2.55 9.17 1.57
C ILE A 176 3.37 9.89 0.50
N ALA A 177 3.07 11.17 0.26
CA ALA A 177 3.87 11.98 -0.65
C ALA A 177 5.29 12.15 -0.09
N PRO A 178 6.35 12.13 -0.91
CA PRO A 178 7.73 12.30 -0.44
C PRO A 178 7.96 13.60 0.33
N SER A 179 7.23 14.67 0.00
CA SER A 179 7.32 15.96 0.70
C SER A 179 6.80 15.92 2.14
N ASP A 180 5.92 14.97 2.44
CA ASP A 180 5.17 14.94 3.70
C ASP A 180 5.76 13.90 4.67
N VAL A 181 6.57 12.97 4.16
CA VAL A 181 6.98 11.75 4.89
C VAL A 181 7.71 12.04 6.20
N GLU A 182 8.61 13.04 6.24
CA GLU A 182 9.35 13.38 7.45
C GLU A 182 8.41 13.87 8.56
N SER A 183 7.46 14.74 8.20
CA SER A 183 6.46 15.27 9.14
C SER A 183 5.54 14.18 9.66
N VAL A 184 5.12 13.26 8.78
CA VAL A 184 4.28 12.12 9.15
C VAL A 184 5.01 11.16 10.11
N ILE A 185 6.27 10.83 9.82
CA ILE A 185 7.09 9.98 10.71
C ILE A 185 7.27 10.62 12.09
N GLU A 186 7.59 11.92 12.14
CA GLU A 186 7.75 12.63 13.41
C GLU A 186 6.45 12.65 14.23
N GLY A 187 5.33 12.95 13.59
CA GLY A 187 4.00 12.94 14.21
C GLY A 187 3.61 11.56 14.73
N ALA A 188 3.79 10.53 13.92
CA ALA A 188 3.49 9.14 14.27
C ALA A 188 4.33 8.65 15.45
N ARG A 189 5.63 8.97 15.51
CA ARG A 189 6.49 8.64 16.65
C ARG A 189 6.04 9.33 17.94
N LYS A 190 5.70 10.62 17.87
CA LYS A 190 5.17 11.38 19.02
C LYS A 190 3.85 10.80 19.52
N GLN A 191 2.96 10.42 18.60
CA GLN A 191 1.67 9.83 18.94
C GLN A 191 1.85 8.42 19.53
N GLY A 192 2.67 7.57 18.92
CA GLY A 192 2.98 6.24 19.43
C GLY A 192 3.58 6.25 20.84
N ALA A 193 4.45 7.22 21.15
CA ALA A 193 4.97 7.40 22.51
C ALA A 193 3.87 7.73 23.54
N LYS A 194 2.85 8.53 23.16
CA LYS A 194 1.70 8.82 24.02
C LYS A 194 0.83 7.58 24.22
N GLU A 195 0.61 6.80 23.17
CA GLU A 195 -0.17 5.56 23.24
C GLU A 195 0.52 4.50 24.09
N ALA A 196 1.83 4.35 23.97
CA ALA A 196 2.61 3.47 24.84
C ALA A 196 2.47 3.86 26.33
N ALA A 197 2.55 5.16 26.65
CA ALA A 197 2.33 5.65 28.01
C ALA A 197 0.89 5.42 28.50
N ALA A 198 -0.10 5.55 27.61
CA ALA A 198 -1.50 5.26 27.91
C ALA A 198 -1.71 3.76 28.20
N LEU A 199 -1.14 2.86 27.38
CA LEU A 199 -1.16 1.42 27.58
C LEU A 199 -0.49 1.01 28.90
N GLN A 200 0.64 1.63 29.24
CA GLN A 200 1.28 1.43 30.53
C GLN A 200 0.35 1.82 31.69
N SER A 201 -0.28 3.00 31.59
CA SER A 201 -1.23 3.48 32.62
C SER A 201 -2.44 2.55 32.76
N ILE A 202 -2.92 1.96 31.65
CA ILE A 202 -3.99 0.94 31.66
C ILE A 202 -3.53 -0.30 32.42
N GLY A 203 -2.32 -0.81 32.12
CA GLY A 203 -1.75 -1.97 32.82
C GLY A 203 -1.57 -1.75 34.32
N GLU A 204 -1.35 -0.49 34.73
CA GLU A 204 -1.22 -0.08 36.13
C GLU A 204 -2.56 0.29 36.80
N GLY A 205 -3.68 0.23 36.06
CA GLY A 205 -5.01 0.61 36.55
C GLY A 205 -5.21 2.12 36.77
N ARG A 206 -4.38 2.97 36.16
CA ARG A 206 -4.37 4.44 36.31
C ARG A 206 -4.84 5.20 35.07
N PHE A 207 -5.55 4.54 34.15
CA PHE A 207 -5.99 5.18 32.91
C PHE A 207 -7.02 6.29 33.17
N ASP A 208 -6.62 7.54 32.94
CA ASP A 208 -7.47 8.70 33.17
C ASP A 208 -8.53 8.87 32.07
N ARG A 209 -9.80 8.85 32.49
CA ARG A 209 -10.98 9.09 31.64
C ARG A 209 -11.83 10.26 32.12
N SER A 210 -11.29 11.10 33.02
CA SER A 210 -11.99 12.26 33.58
C SER A 210 -12.42 13.28 32.51
N TRP A 211 -11.73 13.31 31.37
CA TRP A 211 -12.02 14.19 30.23
C TRP A 211 -13.33 13.87 29.50
N VAL A 212 -13.89 12.66 29.66
CA VAL A 212 -15.04 12.18 28.88
C VAL A 212 -16.30 13.00 29.13
N MET A 213 -16.67 13.22 30.40
CA MET A 213 -17.90 13.93 30.77
C MET A 213 -17.85 15.41 30.35
N PRO A 214 -16.77 16.18 30.64
CA PRO A 214 -16.64 17.55 30.17
C PRO A 214 -16.64 17.69 28.64
N HIS A 215 -16.13 16.70 27.90
CA HIS A 215 -16.16 16.73 26.45
C HIS A 215 -17.57 16.50 25.90
N ARG A 216 -18.28 15.48 26.41
CA ARG A 216 -19.69 15.22 26.05
C ARG A 216 -20.57 16.43 26.30
N ASP A 217 -20.45 17.05 27.47
CA ASP A 217 -21.30 18.17 27.87
C ASP A 217 -21.08 19.39 26.97
N ARG A 218 -19.85 19.62 26.49
CA ARG A 218 -19.57 20.65 25.48
C ARG A 218 -20.22 20.36 24.14
N MET A 219 -20.29 19.10 23.71
CA MET A 219 -20.94 18.73 22.44
C MET A 219 -22.47 18.80 22.49
N MET A 220 -23.08 18.60 23.66
CA MET A 220 -24.54 18.65 23.81
C MET A 220 -25.09 20.08 24.00
N ASN A 221 -24.26 20.98 24.52
CA ASN A 221 -24.66 22.35 24.89
C ASN A 221 -24.14 23.43 23.92
N GLY A 222 -23.50 23.03 22.81
CA GLY A 222 -23.08 23.90 21.71
C GLY A 222 -23.89 23.62 20.45
#